data_AF-A0A1M6VW72-F1
#
_entry.id   AF-A0A1M6VW72-F1
#
_cell.length_a   1.000
_cell.length_b   1.000
_cell.length_c   1.000
_cell.angle_alpha   90.00
_cell.angle_beta   90.00
_cell.angle_gamma   90.00
#
_symmetry.space_group_name_H-M   'P 1'
#
loop_
_entity.id
_entity.type
_entity.pdbx_description
1 polymer ?
#
loop_
_entity_poly.entity_id
_entity_poly.type
_entity_poly.pdbx_seq_one_letter_code
_entity_poly.pdbx_strand_id
1 'polypeptide(L)'
;MEKNAIINLCVRILTAILIAVGVFVAVPMITLAVEIILGKITDPELIELPMSFKRLGLVDLQANRPGVLTTYVVSLFFTLLAAVYLLVGKQMHKIERIASWCVFVVALFVLVPSVRTIIKEAKHALEIKKEQNRDTYMGIKMNEVSRQYLSKNGWTLTKHEYCDNGYANKGEYLNGDPQVAYLDAWNPHGQEVYQVEKYQPVEPGTYRIICSARAEGAGCYVFATTKSGKNGVKLVEIPHYGNTEGEIWENALDGSAEKEANMGNGFGWSKVVVTIQVGDNDTLVYGVSTDSKFTGKPVRSKWFSAADFEVERLGIN
;
A
#
# COMPACT_ATOMS: atom_id res chain seq x y z
N MET A 1 -3.33 68.11 -22.16
CA MET A 1 -4.11 66.94 -22.60
C MET A 1 -5.57 67.25 -22.33
N GLU A 2 -6.40 67.36 -23.38
CA GLU A 2 -7.79 67.83 -23.25
C GLU A 2 -8.61 66.89 -22.37
N LYS A 3 -9.48 67.45 -21.53
CA LYS A 3 -10.33 66.75 -20.55
C LYS A 3 -11.10 65.57 -21.17
N ASN A 4 -11.48 65.69 -22.45
CA ASN A 4 -12.20 64.66 -23.21
C ASN A 4 -11.33 63.43 -23.52
N ALA A 5 -10.01 63.59 -23.70
CA ALA A 5 -9.08 62.49 -23.95
C ALA A 5 -8.85 61.64 -22.68
N ILE A 6 -8.83 62.29 -21.50
CA ILE A 6 -8.71 61.60 -20.21
C ILE A 6 -9.97 60.80 -19.90
N ILE A 7 -11.16 61.37 -20.13
CA ILE A 7 -12.44 60.68 -19.91
C ILE A 7 -12.57 59.47 -20.83
N ASN A 8 -12.24 59.60 -22.12
CA ASN A 8 -12.30 58.49 -23.07
C ASN A 8 -11.29 57.38 -22.73
N LEU A 9 -10.11 57.74 -22.20
CA LEU A 9 -9.12 56.79 -21.70
C LEU A 9 -9.62 56.03 -20.45
N CYS A 10 -10.20 56.74 -19.48
CA CYS A 10 -10.78 56.13 -18.28
C CYS A 10 -11.91 55.17 -18.64
N VAL A 11 -12.79 55.54 -19.59
CA VAL A 11 -13.87 54.66 -20.06
C VAL A 11 -13.30 53.39 -20.70
N ARG A 12 -12.29 53.50 -21.57
CA ARG A 12 -11.68 52.32 -22.21
C ARG A 12 -10.99 51.39 -21.21
N ILE A 13 -10.33 51.95 -20.19
CA ILE A 13 -9.71 51.17 -19.11
C ILE A 13 -10.79 50.48 -18.27
N LEU A 14 -11.86 51.19 -17.91
CA LEU A 14 -12.98 50.62 -17.16
C LEU A 14 -13.67 49.49 -17.96
N THR A 15 -13.85 49.68 -19.27
CA THR A 15 -14.40 48.65 -20.17
C THR A 15 -13.47 47.45 -20.28
N ALA A 16 -12.15 47.65 -20.40
CA ALA A 16 -11.18 46.55 -20.43
C ALA A 16 -11.16 45.76 -19.10
N ILE A 17 -11.27 46.45 -17.97
CA ILE A 17 -11.39 45.82 -16.64
C ILE A 17 -12.71 45.07 -16.52
N LEU A 18 -13.83 45.65 -16.95
CA LEU A 18 -15.15 45.00 -16.92
C LEU A 18 -15.22 43.80 -17.86
N ILE A 19 -14.56 43.84 -19.02
CA ILE A 19 -14.43 42.70 -19.93
C ILE A 19 -13.52 41.64 -19.31
N ALA A 20 -12.39 42.04 -18.72
CA ALA A 20 -11.49 41.10 -18.05
C ALA A 20 -12.18 40.39 -16.88
N VAL A 21 -12.90 41.14 -16.02
CA VAL A 21 -13.69 40.60 -14.90
C VAL A 21 -14.88 39.78 -15.41
N GLY A 22 -15.56 40.23 -16.46
CA GLY A 22 -16.65 39.51 -17.11
C GLY A 22 -16.19 38.17 -17.68
N VAL A 23 -15.02 38.12 -18.32
CA VAL A 23 -14.36 36.88 -18.77
C VAL A 23 -13.91 36.05 -17.57
N PHE A 24 -13.43 36.68 -16.49
CA PHE A 24 -13.01 36.01 -15.26
C PHE A 24 -14.16 35.33 -14.50
N VAL A 25 -15.39 35.82 -14.64
CA VAL A 25 -16.59 35.23 -14.03
C VAL A 25 -17.31 34.31 -15.01
N ALA A 26 -17.42 34.71 -16.28
CA ALA A 26 -18.16 33.95 -17.29
C ALA A 26 -17.40 32.70 -17.74
N VAL A 27 -16.08 32.72 -17.90
CA VAL A 27 -15.33 31.54 -18.35
C VAL A 27 -15.41 30.41 -17.32
N PRO A 28 -15.17 30.62 -16.01
CA PRO A 28 -15.36 29.58 -15.01
C PRO A 28 -16.80 29.07 -14.93
N MET A 29 -17.79 29.96 -15.04
CA MET A 29 -19.21 29.58 -15.00
C MET A 29 -19.65 28.80 -16.24
N ILE A 30 -19.15 29.15 -17.42
CA ILE A 30 -19.39 28.44 -18.67
C ILE A 30 -18.68 27.09 -18.65
N THR A 31 -17.44 27.00 -18.16
CA THR A 31 -16.75 25.71 -18.03
C THR A 31 -17.43 24.81 -17.00
N LEU A 32 -17.91 25.36 -15.88
CA LEU A 32 -18.69 24.60 -14.88
C LEU A 32 -20.02 24.12 -15.47
N ALA A 33 -20.70 24.96 -16.25
CA ALA A 33 -21.94 24.59 -16.94
C ALA A 33 -21.70 23.53 -18.02
N VAL A 34 -20.60 23.63 -18.78
CA VAL A 34 -20.18 22.66 -19.80
C VAL A 34 -19.80 21.33 -19.16
N GLU A 35 -19.14 21.31 -18.00
CA GLU A 35 -18.84 20.09 -17.23
C GLU A 35 -20.12 19.43 -16.68
N ILE A 36 -21.08 20.22 -16.18
CA ILE A 36 -22.38 19.70 -15.71
C ILE A 36 -23.23 19.13 -16.86
N ILE A 37 -23.12 19.71 -18.06
CA ILE A 37 -23.87 19.30 -19.25
C ILE A 37 -23.20 18.09 -19.95
N LEU A 38 -21.88 18.10 -20.15
CA LEU A 38 -21.13 17.01 -20.80
C LEU A 38 -20.89 15.82 -19.87
N GLY A 39 -20.77 16.04 -18.56
CA GLY A 39 -20.68 14.97 -17.56
C GLY A 39 -21.94 14.08 -17.49
N LYS A 40 -23.03 14.50 -18.13
CA LYS A 40 -24.25 13.68 -18.30
C LYS A 40 -24.34 12.96 -19.66
N ILE A 41 -23.48 13.26 -20.62
CA ILE A 41 -23.68 12.83 -22.02
C ILE A 41 -22.56 11.91 -22.57
N THR A 42 -21.38 11.81 -21.94
CA THR A 42 -20.28 11.04 -22.55
C THR A 42 -19.58 10.07 -21.61
N ASP A 43 -19.52 8.81 -22.07
CA ASP A 43 -18.64 7.74 -21.61
C ASP A 43 -17.16 8.22 -21.56
N PRO A 44 -16.36 7.83 -20.55
CA PRO A 44 -15.09 8.49 -20.23
C PRO A 44 -13.88 8.19 -21.15
N GLU A 45 -14.06 7.59 -22.33
CA GLU A 45 -12.93 7.04 -23.10
C GLU A 45 -12.43 7.85 -24.32
N LEU A 46 -13.02 9.00 -24.70
CA LEU A 46 -12.80 9.53 -26.07
C LEU A 46 -12.12 10.90 -26.23
N ILE A 47 -11.45 11.45 -25.21
CA ILE A 47 -10.63 12.65 -25.40
C ILE A 47 -9.27 12.51 -24.71
N GLU A 48 -8.32 11.83 -25.37
CA GLU A 48 -6.91 11.89 -24.97
C GLU A 48 -6.29 13.21 -25.45
N LEU A 49 -6.26 14.21 -24.56
CA LEU A 49 -5.35 15.34 -24.70
C LEU A 49 -3.89 14.84 -24.73
N PRO A 50 -2.99 15.46 -25.54
CA PRO A 50 -1.62 14.99 -25.77
C PRO A 50 -0.73 14.95 -24.52
N MET A 51 -1.21 15.45 -23.37
CA MET A 51 -0.66 15.20 -22.05
C MET A 51 -1.83 14.88 -21.11
N SER A 52 -2.04 13.60 -20.80
CA SER A 52 -3.08 13.24 -19.84
C SER A 52 -2.69 13.69 -18.43
N PHE A 53 -3.63 14.31 -17.69
CA PHE A 53 -3.46 14.68 -16.27
C PHE A 53 -3.00 13.50 -15.40
N LYS A 54 -3.28 12.28 -15.86
CA LYS A 54 -2.80 10.99 -15.33
C LYS A 54 -1.27 10.86 -15.32
N ARG A 55 -0.56 11.31 -16.37
CA ARG A 55 0.92 11.28 -16.41
C ARG A 55 1.56 12.35 -15.53
N LEU A 56 0.84 13.41 -15.22
CA LEU A 56 1.31 14.51 -14.36
C LEU A 56 0.92 14.31 -12.88
N GLY A 57 0.20 13.24 -12.53
CA GLY A 57 -0.25 12.98 -11.16
C GLY A 57 -1.32 13.96 -10.65
N LEU A 58 -2.07 14.60 -11.56
CA LEU A 58 -3.03 15.66 -11.25
C LEU A 58 -4.48 15.17 -11.17
N VAL A 59 -4.71 13.86 -11.29
CA VAL A 59 -6.05 13.24 -11.30
C VAL A 59 -6.77 13.47 -9.97
N ASP A 60 -6.08 13.28 -8.85
CA ASP A 60 -6.64 13.52 -7.51
C ASP A 60 -6.90 15.01 -7.27
N LEU A 61 -6.11 15.89 -7.88
CA LEU A 61 -6.29 17.34 -7.81
C LEU A 61 -7.53 17.79 -8.60
N GLN A 62 -7.74 17.20 -9.78
CA GLN A 62 -8.93 17.43 -10.61
C GLN A 62 -10.20 16.98 -9.88
N ALA A 63 -10.16 15.82 -9.21
CA ALA A 63 -11.30 15.28 -8.48
C ALA A 63 -11.64 16.07 -7.20
N ASN A 64 -10.62 16.51 -6.44
CA ASN A 64 -10.83 17.09 -5.11
C ASN A 64 -10.82 18.63 -5.09
N ARG A 65 -10.11 19.28 -6.02
CA ARG A 65 -9.96 20.75 -6.07
C ARG A 65 -9.88 21.29 -7.51
N PRO A 66 -10.95 21.11 -8.32
CA PRO A 66 -10.95 21.51 -9.73
C PRO A 66 -10.65 23.01 -9.92
N GLY A 67 -11.13 23.87 -9.02
CA GLY A 67 -10.89 25.32 -9.10
C GLY A 67 -9.42 25.75 -9.05
N VAL A 68 -8.56 25.01 -8.33
CA VAL A 68 -7.11 25.29 -8.27
C VAL A 68 -6.44 24.96 -9.59
N LEU A 69 -6.83 23.83 -10.21
CA LEU A 69 -6.33 23.40 -11.50
C LEU A 69 -6.75 24.37 -12.62
N THR A 70 -8.03 24.79 -12.63
CA THR A 70 -8.54 25.77 -13.60
C THR A 70 -7.82 27.11 -13.46
N THR A 71 -7.61 27.60 -12.24
CA THR A 71 -6.89 28.86 -11.99
C THR A 71 -5.44 28.78 -12.50
N TYR A 72 -4.77 27.65 -12.32
CA TYR A 72 -3.43 27.40 -12.84
C TYR A 72 -3.39 27.41 -14.37
N VAL A 73 -4.26 26.67 -15.05
CA VAL A 73 -4.29 26.58 -16.51
C VAL A 73 -4.57 27.95 -17.14
N VAL A 74 -5.55 28.69 -16.60
CA VAL A 74 -5.92 30.02 -17.09
C VAL A 74 -4.79 31.03 -16.86
N SER A 75 -4.21 31.07 -15.65
CA SER A 75 -3.09 31.98 -15.38
C SER A 75 -1.85 31.66 -16.21
N LEU A 76 -1.56 30.38 -16.47
CA LEU A 76 -0.47 29.96 -17.35
C LEU A 76 -0.71 30.43 -18.78
N PHE A 77 -1.93 30.24 -19.31
CA PHE A 77 -2.30 30.68 -20.65
C PHE A 77 -2.13 32.19 -20.83
N PHE A 78 -2.66 33.01 -19.90
CA PHE A 78 -2.51 34.46 -19.99
C PHE A 78 -1.07 34.94 -19.80
N THR A 79 -0.29 34.26 -18.95
CA THR A 79 1.15 34.56 -18.79
C THR A 79 1.92 34.28 -20.07
N LEU A 80 1.69 33.13 -20.71
CA LEU A 80 2.32 32.77 -21.99
C LEU A 80 1.86 33.67 -23.13
N LEU A 81 0.56 33.96 -23.23
CA LEU A 81 0.00 34.85 -24.24
C LEU A 81 0.59 36.26 -24.12
N ALA A 82 0.66 36.81 -22.90
CA ALA A 82 1.26 38.13 -22.66
C ALA A 82 2.76 38.12 -22.95
N ALA A 83 3.49 37.05 -22.61
CA ALA A 83 4.91 36.91 -22.93
C ALA A 83 5.17 36.87 -24.44
N VAL A 84 4.40 36.06 -25.19
CA VAL A 84 4.50 35.98 -26.65
C VAL A 84 4.18 37.33 -27.29
N TYR A 85 3.13 38.01 -26.82
CA TYR A 85 2.74 39.33 -27.33
C TYR A 85 3.83 40.39 -27.08
N LEU A 86 4.48 40.37 -25.91
CA LEU A 86 5.61 41.23 -25.57
C LEU A 86 6.88 40.92 -26.39
N LEU A 87 7.10 39.66 -26.79
CA LEU A 87 8.26 39.22 -27.58
C LEU A 87 8.11 39.50 -29.09
N VAL A 88 6.90 39.35 -29.63
CA VAL A 88 6.61 39.51 -31.07
C VAL A 88 6.25 40.96 -31.44
N GLY A 89 5.75 41.75 -30.49
CA GLY A 89 5.30 43.13 -30.69
C GLY A 89 6.42 44.16 -30.94
N LYS A 90 7.12 44.07 -32.08
CA LYS A 90 8.19 45.01 -32.49
C LYS A 90 7.71 46.44 -32.81
N GLN A 91 6.41 46.68 -33.02
CA GLN A 91 5.82 47.99 -33.35
C GLN A 91 4.65 48.39 -32.43
N MET A 92 4.71 48.07 -31.13
CA MET A 92 3.65 48.46 -30.19
C MET A 92 3.79 49.91 -29.71
N HIS A 93 2.66 50.62 -29.60
CA HIS A 93 2.62 51.93 -28.95
C HIS A 93 2.93 51.81 -27.45
N LYS A 94 3.55 52.84 -26.85
CA LYS A 94 4.02 52.82 -25.44
C LYS A 94 2.94 52.39 -24.44
N ILE A 95 1.67 52.73 -24.69
CA ILE A 95 0.55 52.43 -23.79
C ILE A 95 0.15 50.94 -23.84
N GLU A 96 0.13 50.33 -25.02
CA GLU A 96 -0.20 48.91 -25.19
C GLU A 96 0.86 48.03 -24.54
N ARG A 97 2.13 48.44 -24.65
CA ARG A 97 3.25 47.75 -24.01
C ARG A 97 3.15 47.78 -22.48
N ILE A 98 2.72 48.90 -21.90
CA ILE A 98 2.49 49.02 -20.46
C ILE A 98 1.32 48.12 -20.03
N ALA A 99 0.22 48.11 -20.79
CA ALA A 99 -0.94 47.26 -20.49
C ALA A 99 -0.58 45.77 -20.53
N SER A 100 0.16 45.31 -21.53
CA SER A 100 0.62 43.91 -21.62
C SER A 100 1.57 43.53 -20.48
N TRP A 101 2.44 44.45 -20.03
CA TRP A 101 3.27 44.23 -18.85
C TRP A 101 2.44 44.11 -17.56
N CYS A 102 1.41 44.95 -17.38
CA CYS A 102 0.51 44.85 -16.24
C CYS A 102 -0.22 43.49 -16.22
N VAL A 103 -0.75 43.04 -17.37
CA VAL A 103 -1.41 41.72 -17.48
C VAL A 103 -0.43 40.59 -17.20
N PHE A 104 0.80 40.65 -17.73
CA PHE A 104 1.83 39.67 -17.48
C PHE A 104 2.18 39.57 -15.98
N VAL A 105 2.38 40.71 -15.32
CA VAL A 105 2.73 40.76 -13.89
C VAL A 105 1.59 40.21 -13.03
N VAL A 106 0.34 40.62 -13.28
CA VAL A 106 -0.82 40.11 -12.56
C VAL A 106 -0.99 38.60 -12.77
N ALA A 107 -0.86 38.12 -14.01
CA ALA A 107 -0.95 36.69 -14.31
C ALA A 107 0.17 35.90 -13.61
N LEU A 108 1.39 36.45 -13.55
CA LEU A 108 2.52 35.84 -12.85
C LEU A 108 2.29 35.77 -11.32
N PHE A 109 1.74 36.81 -10.72
CA PHE A 109 1.39 36.83 -9.28
C PHE A 109 0.33 35.77 -8.91
N VAL A 110 -0.54 35.39 -9.84
CA VAL A 110 -1.53 34.32 -9.66
C VAL A 110 -0.93 32.94 -9.99
N LEU A 111 -0.02 32.87 -10.95
CA LEU A 111 0.62 31.63 -11.39
C LEU A 111 1.58 31.07 -10.32
N VAL A 112 2.38 31.92 -9.68
CA VAL A 112 3.39 31.45 -8.70
C VAL A 112 2.77 30.73 -7.49
N PRO A 113 1.72 31.25 -6.82
CA PRO A 113 1.05 30.53 -5.73
C PRO A 113 0.33 29.26 -6.19
N SER A 114 -0.31 29.28 -7.37
CA SER A 114 -1.03 28.10 -7.89
C SER A 114 -0.07 26.94 -8.22
N VAL A 115 1.11 27.23 -8.79
CA VAL A 115 2.19 26.25 -8.98
C VAL A 115 2.64 25.64 -7.65
N ARG A 116 2.84 26.46 -6.61
CA ARG A 116 3.26 25.96 -5.28
C ARG A 116 2.23 25.02 -4.68
N THR A 117 0.94 25.36 -4.79
CA THR A 117 -0.15 24.50 -4.31
C THR A 117 -0.19 23.18 -5.08
N ILE A 118 -0.07 23.21 -6.40
CA ILE A 118 -0.04 21.99 -7.22
C ILE A 118 1.13 21.08 -6.83
N ILE A 119 2.34 21.63 -6.67
CA ILE A 119 3.52 20.85 -6.27
C ILE A 119 3.32 20.23 -4.88
N LYS A 120 2.74 20.98 -3.93
CA LYS A 120 2.49 20.48 -2.57
C LYS A 120 1.51 19.31 -2.58
N GLU A 121 0.40 19.46 -3.30
CA GLU A 121 -0.65 18.42 -3.39
C GLU A 121 -0.15 17.21 -4.18
N ALA A 122 0.61 17.40 -5.27
CA ALA A 122 1.20 16.29 -6.03
C ALA A 122 2.22 15.50 -5.19
N LYS A 123 3.03 16.17 -4.35
CA LYS A 123 3.92 15.50 -3.39
C LYS A 123 3.13 14.71 -2.35
N HIS A 124 2.06 15.30 -1.81
CA HIS A 124 1.21 14.64 -0.81
C HIS A 124 0.50 13.40 -1.39
N ALA A 125 -0.05 13.48 -2.60
CA ALA A 125 -0.65 12.34 -3.30
C ALA A 125 0.38 11.22 -3.59
N LEU A 126 1.61 11.61 -3.95
CA LEU A 126 2.70 10.66 -4.14
C LEU A 126 3.11 9.97 -2.83
N GLU A 127 3.13 10.70 -1.72
CA GLU A 127 3.41 10.16 -0.38
C GLU A 127 2.32 9.19 0.07
N ILE A 128 1.04 9.53 -0.06
CA ILE A 128 -0.08 8.62 0.21
C ILE A 128 0.04 7.34 -0.61
N LYS A 129 0.34 7.45 -1.91
CA LYS A 129 0.48 6.28 -2.78
C LYS A 129 1.70 5.42 -2.42
N LYS A 130 2.79 6.04 -1.97
CA LYS A 130 3.95 5.33 -1.43
C LYS A 130 3.62 4.63 -0.12
N GLU A 131 2.84 5.26 0.75
CA GLU A 131 2.41 4.73 2.04
C GLU A 131 1.44 3.56 1.86
N GLN A 132 0.46 3.68 0.96
CA GLN A 132 -0.43 2.57 0.59
C GLN A 132 0.33 1.37 0.00
N ASN A 133 1.37 1.60 -0.81
CA ASN A 133 2.23 0.52 -1.31
C ASN A 133 3.23 0.00 -0.26
N ARG A 134 3.50 0.75 0.82
CA ARG A 134 4.35 0.28 1.93
C ARG A 134 3.65 -0.74 2.81
N ASP A 135 2.32 -0.73 2.89
CA ASP A 135 1.56 -1.60 3.79
C ASP A 135 0.99 -2.83 3.08
N THR A 136 1.44 -3.14 1.86
CA THR A 136 0.90 -4.27 1.09
C THR A 136 1.98 -5.29 0.70
N TYR A 137 1.60 -6.56 0.72
CA TYR A 137 2.37 -7.67 0.16
C TYR A 137 1.39 -8.66 -0.46
N MET A 138 1.67 -9.10 -1.70
CA MET A 138 0.75 -9.94 -2.49
C MET A 138 -0.66 -9.33 -2.67
N GLY A 139 -0.75 -7.99 -2.69
CA GLY A 139 -2.03 -7.27 -2.78
C GLY A 139 -2.84 -7.22 -1.48
N ILE A 140 -2.30 -7.77 -0.39
CA ILE A 140 -2.95 -7.82 0.93
C ILE A 140 -2.35 -6.74 1.82
N LYS A 141 -3.22 -5.95 2.48
CA LYS A 141 -2.80 -4.97 3.47
C LYS A 141 -2.35 -5.68 4.75
N MET A 142 -1.19 -5.32 5.29
CA MET A 142 -0.64 -5.90 6.51
C MET A 142 0.27 -4.92 7.24
N ASN A 143 0.47 -5.15 8.55
CA ASN A 143 1.41 -4.35 9.31
C ASN A 143 2.87 -4.53 8.82
N GLU A 144 3.74 -3.59 9.19
CA GLU A 144 5.12 -3.58 8.70
C GLU A 144 5.91 -4.85 9.08
N VAL A 145 5.72 -5.37 10.29
CA VAL A 145 6.38 -6.60 10.78
C VAL A 145 6.01 -7.79 9.88
N SER A 146 4.72 -7.97 9.63
CA SER A 146 4.17 -9.02 8.76
C SER A 146 4.72 -8.91 7.35
N ARG A 147 4.69 -7.70 6.78
CA ARG A 147 5.21 -7.47 5.43
C ARG A 147 6.69 -7.82 5.33
N GLN A 148 7.51 -7.27 6.23
CA GLN A 148 8.95 -7.50 6.20
C GLN A 148 9.27 -8.98 6.42
N TYR A 149 8.61 -9.62 7.39
CA TYR A 149 8.85 -11.03 7.71
C TYR A 149 8.44 -11.97 6.57
N LEU A 150 7.22 -11.84 6.04
CA LEU A 150 6.73 -12.72 4.97
C LEU A 150 7.55 -12.54 3.68
N SER A 151 7.82 -11.29 3.28
CA SER A 151 8.61 -11.01 2.07
C SER A 151 10.05 -11.47 2.18
N LYS A 152 10.71 -11.23 3.32
CA LYS A 152 12.11 -11.63 3.55
C LYS A 152 12.26 -13.15 3.55
N ASN A 153 11.29 -13.87 4.11
CA ASN A 153 11.39 -15.33 4.29
C ASN A 153 10.72 -16.15 3.17
N GLY A 154 10.16 -15.48 2.15
CA GLY A 154 9.55 -16.14 0.99
C GLY A 154 8.26 -16.89 1.31
N TRP A 155 7.48 -16.36 2.25
CA TRP A 155 6.17 -16.91 2.60
C TRP A 155 5.08 -16.38 1.66
N THR A 156 4.15 -17.25 1.31
CA THR A 156 2.96 -16.94 0.50
C THR A 156 1.72 -17.09 1.36
N LEU A 157 1.00 -15.99 1.60
CA LEU A 157 -0.25 -16.01 2.33
C LEU A 157 -1.37 -16.44 1.38
N THR A 158 -1.91 -17.65 1.56
CA THR A 158 -2.92 -18.24 0.66
C THR A 158 -4.34 -18.09 1.19
N LYS A 159 -4.53 -18.01 2.51
CA LYS A 159 -5.80 -17.62 3.14
C LYS A 159 -5.59 -16.68 4.30
N HIS A 160 -6.51 -15.72 4.39
CA HIS A 160 -6.57 -14.75 5.47
C HIS A 160 -8.01 -14.25 5.66
N GLU A 161 -8.65 -14.60 6.77
CA GLU A 161 -9.93 -14.04 7.20
C GLU A 161 -9.86 -13.79 8.70
N TYR A 162 -10.35 -12.63 9.15
CA TYR A 162 -10.39 -12.26 10.57
C TYR A 162 -9.02 -12.23 11.28
N CYS A 163 -7.91 -11.98 10.56
CA CYS A 163 -6.55 -11.90 11.15
C CYS A 163 -6.07 -10.47 11.49
N ASP A 164 -6.95 -9.46 11.47
CA ASP A 164 -6.65 -8.06 11.85
C ASP A 164 -5.36 -7.45 11.25
N ASN A 165 -4.99 -7.84 10.02
CA ASN A 165 -3.78 -7.43 9.32
C ASN A 165 -2.45 -7.82 10.00
N GLY A 166 -2.50 -8.74 10.98
CA GLY A 166 -1.35 -9.33 11.65
C GLY A 166 -1.11 -10.76 11.17
N TYR A 167 0.05 -11.00 10.56
CA TYR A 167 0.44 -12.31 10.03
C TYR A 167 1.82 -12.78 10.51
N ALA A 168 2.54 -11.89 11.18
CA ALA A 168 3.76 -12.15 11.91
C ALA A 168 3.85 -11.20 13.10
N ASN A 169 4.55 -11.63 14.15
CA ASN A 169 4.71 -10.86 15.38
C ASN A 169 6.13 -11.05 15.96
N LYS A 170 6.46 -10.29 17.00
CA LYS A 170 7.73 -10.34 17.75
C LYS A 170 7.46 -10.11 19.24
N GLY A 171 8.41 -10.45 20.10
CA GLY A 171 8.34 -10.14 21.54
C GLY A 171 8.38 -11.37 22.43
N GLU A 172 7.74 -12.46 22.01
CA GLU A 172 7.59 -13.69 22.80
C GLU A 172 8.26 -14.89 22.11
N TYR A 173 9.44 -14.65 21.55
CA TYR A 173 10.22 -15.72 20.92
C TYR A 173 10.77 -16.68 21.99
N LEU A 174 11.11 -17.91 21.58
CA LEU A 174 11.40 -19.04 22.48
C LEU A 174 12.51 -18.80 23.51
N ASN A 175 13.47 -17.90 23.22
CA ASN A 175 14.57 -17.53 24.11
C ASN A 175 14.38 -16.15 24.78
N GLY A 176 13.20 -15.54 24.61
CA GLY A 176 12.88 -14.22 25.12
C GLY A 176 13.47 -13.05 24.34
N ASP A 177 14.11 -13.26 23.18
CA ASP A 177 14.57 -12.16 22.33
C ASP A 177 13.38 -11.43 21.69
N PRO A 178 13.15 -10.14 22.02
CA PRO A 178 12.00 -9.40 21.50
C PRO A 178 12.17 -8.95 20.05
N GLN A 179 13.34 -9.14 19.44
CA GLN A 179 13.62 -8.73 18.06
C GLN A 179 13.39 -9.83 17.04
N VAL A 180 13.30 -11.09 17.48
CA VAL A 180 13.05 -12.21 16.58
C VAL A 180 11.56 -12.25 16.23
N ALA A 181 11.28 -12.13 14.93
CA ALA A 181 9.93 -12.22 14.39
C ALA A 181 9.60 -13.66 13.99
N TYR A 182 8.31 -14.00 14.06
CA TYR A 182 7.77 -15.33 13.76
C TYR A 182 6.39 -15.21 13.11
N LEU A 183 5.92 -16.27 12.43
CA LEU A 183 4.55 -16.32 11.92
C LEU A 183 3.60 -16.27 13.10
N ASP A 184 2.53 -15.49 12.99
CA ASP A 184 1.58 -15.28 14.07
C ASP A 184 0.21 -14.96 13.48
N ALA A 185 -0.83 -15.53 14.08
CA ALA A 185 -2.19 -15.10 13.85
C ALA A 185 -2.88 -14.95 15.20
N TRP A 186 -3.65 -13.87 15.36
CA TRP A 186 -4.40 -13.60 16.57
C TRP A 186 -5.78 -13.07 16.22
N ASN A 187 -6.80 -13.62 16.87
CA ASN A 187 -8.17 -13.14 16.85
C ASN A 187 -8.82 -13.40 18.22
N PRO A 188 -9.35 -12.38 18.90
CA PRO A 188 -9.92 -12.54 20.25
C PRO A 188 -11.16 -13.44 20.30
N HIS A 189 -11.82 -13.65 19.15
CA HIS A 189 -12.99 -14.51 18.99
C HIS A 189 -12.64 -15.95 18.54
N GLY A 190 -11.38 -16.26 18.24
CA GLY A 190 -10.94 -17.58 17.77
C GLY A 190 -11.57 -17.98 16.42
N GLN A 191 -11.65 -17.02 15.50
CA GLN A 191 -12.27 -17.15 14.18
C GLN A 191 -11.27 -16.99 13.04
N GLU A 192 -9.98 -16.90 13.35
CA GLU A 192 -8.95 -16.66 12.35
C GLU A 192 -8.87 -17.80 11.34
N VAL A 193 -8.97 -17.44 10.06
CA VAL A 193 -8.68 -18.33 8.93
C VAL A 193 -7.36 -17.88 8.37
N TYR A 194 -6.30 -18.59 8.71
CA TYR A 194 -4.94 -18.27 8.31
C TYR A 194 -4.35 -19.47 7.59
N GLN A 195 -3.74 -19.24 6.42
CA GLN A 195 -2.89 -20.24 5.78
C GLN A 195 -1.73 -19.55 5.07
N VAL A 196 -0.53 -19.99 5.41
CA VAL A 196 0.71 -19.51 4.79
C VAL A 196 1.53 -20.70 4.31
N GLU A 197 2.14 -20.54 3.15
CA GLU A 197 2.82 -21.60 2.43
C GLU A 197 4.22 -21.18 2.00
N LYS A 198 5.14 -22.13 2.04
CA LYS A 198 6.44 -22.03 1.40
C LYS A 198 6.59 -23.15 0.40
N TYR A 199 7.06 -22.78 -0.79
CA TYR A 199 7.24 -23.68 -1.92
C TYR A 199 8.73 -23.93 -2.10
N GLN A 200 9.12 -25.20 -2.07
CA GLN A 200 10.52 -25.60 -2.18
C GLN A 200 10.66 -26.69 -3.24
N PRO A 201 11.25 -26.38 -4.40
CA PRO A 201 11.67 -27.41 -5.35
C PRO A 201 12.71 -28.31 -4.67
N VAL A 202 12.48 -29.63 -4.72
CA VAL A 202 13.35 -30.62 -4.07
C VAL A 202 13.43 -31.87 -4.94
N GLU A 203 14.50 -32.65 -4.77
CA GLU A 203 14.63 -33.96 -5.41
C GLU A 203 13.61 -34.96 -4.83
N PRO A 204 13.25 -36.01 -5.58
CA PRO A 204 12.33 -37.05 -5.10
C PRO A 204 12.86 -37.74 -3.84
N GLY A 205 12.03 -37.90 -2.81
CA GLY A 205 12.46 -38.48 -1.54
C GLY A 205 11.53 -38.19 -0.39
N THR A 206 11.90 -38.65 0.80
CA THR A 206 11.16 -38.39 2.03
C THR A 206 11.79 -37.22 2.77
N TYR A 207 10.97 -36.26 3.18
CA TYR A 207 11.39 -35.04 3.86
C TYR A 207 10.71 -34.90 5.22
N ARG A 208 11.46 -34.40 6.19
CA ARG A 208 10.97 -33.89 7.47
C ARG A 208 10.98 -32.37 7.45
N ILE A 209 9.85 -31.79 7.81
CA ILE A 209 9.70 -30.37 8.08
C ILE A 209 9.68 -30.23 9.59
N ILE A 210 10.64 -29.49 10.13
CA ILE A 210 10.82 -29.27 11.56
C ILE A 210 10.61 -27.79 11.81
N CYS A 211 9.80 -27.43 12.80
CA CYS A 211 9.62 -26.03 13.19
C CYS A 211 9.39 -25.91 14.70
N SER A 212 9.53 -24.71 15.22
CA SER A 212 9.10 -24.34 16.57
C SER A 212 7.69 -23.75 16.46
N ALA A 213 6.71 -24.23 17.23
CA ALA A 213 5.35 -23.69 17.18
C ALA A 213 4.65 -23.74 18.54
N ARG A 214 3.63 -22.89 18.70
CA ARG A 214 2.78 -22.81 19.89
C ARG A 214 1.39 -22.33 19.53
N ALA A 215 0.40 -22.71 20.34
CA ALA A 215 -0.98 -22.24 20.19
C ALA A 215 -1.65 -22.05 21.55
N GLU A 216 -2.70 -21.24 21.59
CA GLU A 216 -3.56 -21.09 22.76
C GLU A 216 -4.54 -22.27 22.92
N GLY A 217 -4.99 -22.82 21.81
CA GLY A 217 -5.95 -23.91 21.79
C GLY A 217 -5.81 -24.81 20.56
N ALA A 218 -6.74 -25.75 20.46
CA ALA A 218 -6.75 -26.76 19.41
C ALA A 218 -7.10 -26.18 18.02
N GLY A 219 -6.76 -26.93 16.98
CA GLY A 219 -7.18 -26.62 15.60
C GLY A 219 -6.17 -25.83 14.77
N CYS A 220 -4.96 -25.60 15.29
CA CYS A 220 -3.84 -25.00 14.55
C CYS A 220 -2.87 -26.10 14.12
N TYR A 221 -2.49 -26.14 12.84
CA TYR A 221 -1.69 -27.24 12.29
C TYR A 221 -0.46 -26.74 11.55
N VAL A 222 0.65 -27.44 11.73
CA VAL A 222 1.75 -27.46 10.77
C VAL A 222 1.43 -28.50 9.72
N PHE A 223 1.68 -28.19 8.45
CA PHE A 223 1.39 -29.11 7.37
C PHE A 223 2.52 -29.23 6.36
N ALA A 224 2.49 -30.35 5.65
CA ALA A 224 3.27 -30.57 4.44
C ALA A 224 2.39 -31.24 3.39
N THR A 225 2.54 -30.83 2.14
CA THR A 225 1.88 -31.39 0.96
C THR A 225 2.82 -31.27 -0.23
N THR A 226 2.35 -31.72 -1.38
CA THR A 226 3.01 -31.54 -2.67
C THR A 226 2.17 -30.60 -3.53
N LYS A 227 2.80 -29.83 -4.41
CA LYS A 227 2.07 -28.93 -5.32
C LYS A 227 1.09 -29.70 -6.21
N SER A 228 1.41 -30.94 -6.57
CA SER A 228 0.48 -31.80 -7.32
C SER A 228 -0.70 -32.33 -6.48
N GLY A 229 -0.59 -32.31 -5.15
CA GLY A 229 -1.56 -32.88 -4.22
C GLY A 229 -1.59 -34.41 -4.15
N LYS A 230 -0.76 -35.11 -4.93
CA LYS A 230 -0.80 -36.59 -5.08
C LYS A 230 -0.60 -37.35 -3.76
N ASN A 231 0.26 -36.85 -2.89
CA ASN A 231 0.57 -37.50 -1.60
C ASN A 231 -0.35 -37.05 -0.45
N GLY A 232 -1.39 -36.28 -0.77
CA GLY A 232 -2.30 -35.68 0.19
C GLY A 232 -1.61 -34.66 1.10
N VAL A 233 -2.39 -34.13 2.04
CA VAL A 233 -1.89 -33.23 3.08
C VAL A 233 -1.53 -34.04 4.32
N LYS A 234 -0.33 -33.81 4.86
CA LYS A 234 0.12 -34.29 6.15
C LYS A 234 -0.03 -33.16 7.16
N LEU A 235 -0.71 -33.43 8.27
CA LEU A 235 -1.05 -32.46 9.30
C LEU A 235 -0.51 -32.95 10.63
N VAL A 236 0.13 -32.06 11.38
CA VAL A 236 0.46 -32.27 12.80
C VAL A 236 -0.05 -31.07 13.57
N GLU A 237 -0.85 -31.35 14.60
CA GLU A 237 -1.42 -30.31 15.45
C GLU A 237 -0.33 -29.63 16.27
N ILE A 238 -0.41 -28.32 16.36
CA ILE A 238 0.52 -27.53 17.16
C ILE A 238 0.19 -27.79 18.65
N PRO A 239 1.19 -28.13 19.49
CA PRO A 239 1.00 -28.21 20.93
C PRO A 239 0.49 -26.87 21.49
N HIS A 240 -0.54 -26.95 22.33
CA HIS A 240 -1.29 -25.79 22.79
C HIS A 240 -1.10 -25.52 24.28
N TYR A 241 0.17 -25.34 24.69
CA TYR A 241 0.54 -24.96 26.06
C TYR A 241 0.19 -23.49 26.39
N GLY A 242 -0.35 -22.72 25.44
CA GLY A 242 -0.60 -21.30 25.61
C GLY A 242 0.70 -20.52 25.72
N ASN A 243 0.73 -19.52 26.61
CA ASN A 243 1.87 -18.61 26.79
C ASN A 243 2.76 -19.00 27.98
N THR A 244 2.78 -20.27 28.34
CA THR A 244 3.54 -20.85 29.46
C THR A 244 4.02 -22.25 29.07
N GLU A 245 5.01 -22.77 29.77
CA GLU A 245 5.60 -24.09 29.54
C GLU A 245 6.16 -24.24 28.12
N GLY A 246 5.90 -25.38 27.48
CA GLY A 246 6.39 -25.75 26.15
C GLY A 246 7.60 -26.66 26.21
N GLU A 247 7.66 -27.62 25.29
CA GLU A 247 8.71 -28.65 25.27
C GLU A 247 10.11 -28.06 25.10
N ILE A 248 10.24 -26.94 24.37
CA ILE A 248 11.54 -26.29 24.17
C ILE A 248 12.05 -25.72 25.50
N TRP A 249 11.18 -25.08 26.28
CA TRP A 249 11.51 -24.56 27.61
C TRP A 249 11.73 -25.69 28.63
N GLU A 250 10.90 -26.73 28.59
CA GLU A 250 10.99 -27.86 29.53
C GLU A 250 12.34 -28.56 29.40
N ASN A 251 12.79 -28.80 28.17
CA ASN A 251 14.05 -29.49 27.85
C ASN A 251 15.27 -28.57 27.79
N ALA A 252 15.11 -27.26 28.00
CA ALA A 252 16.22 -26.32 28.01
C ALA A 252 17.12 -26.51 29.25
N LEU A 253 18.42 -26.25 29.09
CA LEU A 253 19.39 -26.33 30.19
C LEU A 253 19.12 -25.22 31.22
N ASP A 254 19.28 -25.53 32.51
CA ASP A 254 19.16 -24.52 33.57
C ASP A 254 20.15 -23.36 33.32
N GLY A 255 19.65 -22.12 33.43
CA GLY A 255 20.41 -20.90 33.13
C GLY A 255 20.57 -20.55 31.65
N SER A 256 19.96 -21.31 30.72
CA SER A 256 19.87 -20.92 29.31
C SER A 256 18.83 -19.83 29.07
N ALA A 257 18.94 -19.11 27.95
CA ALA A 257 18.01 -18.04 27.60
C ALA A 257 16.57 -18.56 27.44
N GLU A 258 16.40 -19.74 26.86
CA GLU A 258 15.12 -20.43 26.73
C GLU A 258 14.52 -20.77 28.10
N LYS A 259 15.33 -21.24 29.06
CA LYS A 259 14.85 -21.60 30.40
C LYS A 259 14.43 -20.39 31.22
N GLU A 260 15.15 -19.28 31.08
CA GLU A 260 14.87 -18.00 31.78
C GLU A 260 13.78 -17.16 31.09
N ALA A 261 13.38 -17.51 29.87
CA ALA A 261 12.36 -16.80 29.11
C ALA A 261 11.03 -16.73 29.87
N ASN A 262 10.29 -15.62 29.67
CA ASN A 262 9.01 -15.36 30.34
C ASN A 262 9.09 -15.46 31.88
N MET A 263 10.14 -14.88 32.48
CA MET A 263 10.39 -14.95 33.93
C MET A 263 10.50 -16.40 34.43
N GLY A 264 11.10 -17.28 33.63
CA GLY A 264 11.25 -18.70 33.96
C GLY A 264 10.04 -19.57 33.70
N ASN A 265 8.97 -19.07 33.09
CA ASN A 265 7.75 -19.85 32.81
C ASN A 265 7.71 -20.49 31.43
N GLY A 266 8.60 -20.07 30.51
CA GLY A 266 8.50 -20.46 29.10
C GLY A 266 7.36 -19.77 28.37
N PHE A 267 7.36 -19.88 27.04
CA PHE A 267 6.41 -19.21 26.14
C PHE A 267 5.50 -20.21 25.41
N GLY A 268 5.48 -21.49 25.82
CA GLY A 268 4.65 -22.54 25.22
C GLY A 268 5.16 -23.12 23.91
N TRP A 269 6.38 -22.76 23.49
CA TRP A 269 6.98 -23.26 22.25
C TRP A 269 7.36 -24.73 22.35
N SER A 270 6.96 -25.50 21.34
CA SER A 270 7.30 -26.92 21.17
C SER A 270 7.86 -27.18 19.77
N LYS A 271 8.60 -28.28 19.62
CA LYS A 271 9.07 -28.73 18.30
C LYS A 271 7.98 -29.53 17.60
N VAL A 272 7.65 -29.14 16.39
CA VAL A 272 6.67 -29.84 15.55
C VAL A 272 7.37 -30.42 14.33
N VAL A 273 7.06 -31.67 14.02
CA VAL A 273 7.70 -32.43 12.93
C VAL A 273 6.63 -33.03 12.03
N VAL A 274 6.65 -32.67 10.75
CA VAL A 274 5.79 -33.27 9.71
C VAL A 274 6.67 -34.02 8.71
N THR A 275 6.29 -35.25 8.35
CA THR A 275 7.03 -36.05 7.35
C THR A 275 6.18 -36.25 6.10
N ILE A 276 6.78 -36.06 4.92
CA ILE A 276 6.12 -36.24 3.63
C ILE A 276 7.05 -36.86 2.59
N GLN A 277 6.49 -37.65 1.67
CA GLN A 277 7.18 -38.11 0.47
C GLN A 277 6.91 -37.13 -0.69
N VAL A 278 7.95 -36.82 -1.45
CA VAL A 278 7.90 -35.99 -2.66
C VAL A 278 8.29 -36.87 -3.84
N GLY A 279 7.45 -36.89 -4.87
CA GLY A 279 7.68 -37.69 -6.08
C GLY A 279 8.43 -36.91 -7.18
N ASP A 280 8.65 -37.59 -8.30
CA ASP A 280 9.33 -37.02 -9.47
C ASP A 280 8.63 -35.77 -10.00
N ASN A 281 9.43 -34.72 -10.28
CA ASN A 281 8.97 -33.44 -10.83
C ASN A 281 7.88 -32.74 -9.99
N ASP A 282 7.87 -32.95 -8.67
CA ASP A 282 6.95 -32.27 -7.76
C ASP A 282 7.65 -31.19 -6.93
N THR A 283 6.87 -30.37 -6.25
CA THR A 283 7.36 -29.30 -5.37
C THR A 283 6.85 -29.53 -3.97
N LEU A 284 7.74 -29.52 -2.98
CA LEU A 284 7.37 -29.57 -1.58
C LEU A 284 6.66 -28.26 -1.21
N VAL A 285 5.51 -28.38 -0.56
CA VAL A 285 4.76 -27.24 -0.01
C VAL A 285 4.54 -27.48 1.48
N TYR A 286 4.91 -26.53 2.32
CA TYR A 286 4.75 -26.64 3.77
C TYR A 286 4.41 -25.30 4.39
N GLY A 287 3.89 -25.34 5.60
CA GLY A 287 3.54 -24.13 6.35
C GLY A 287 2.59 -24.42 7.49
N VAL A 288 1.74 -23.45 7.79
CA VAL A 288 0.78 -23.52 8.90
C VAL A 288 -0.62 -23.13 8.42
N SER A 289 -1.63 -23.78 8.99
CA SER A 289 -3.02 -23.53 8.65
C SER A 289 -3.94 -23.65 9.86
N THR A 290 -4.89 -22.71 9.94
CA THR A 290 -6.10 -22.79 10.78
C THR A 290 -7.35 -22.93 9.90
N ASP A 291 -7.23 -23.02 8.57
CA ASP A 291 -8.41 -23.16 7.71
C ASP A 291 -9.08 -24.53 7.92
N SER A 292 -10.21 -24.54 8.62
CA SER A 292 -10.99 -25.76 8.88
C SER A 292 -11.41 -26.52 7.61
N LYS A 293 -11.53 -25.85 6.46
CA LYS A 293 -11.81 -26.51 5.17
C LYS A 293 -10.60 -27.27 4.64
N PHE A 294 -9.39 -26.82 4.99
CA PHE A 294 -8.13 -27.46 4.63
C PHE A 294 -7.72 -28.53 5.65
N THR A 295 -7.82 -28.24 6.94
CA THR A 295 -7.40 -29.14 8.02
C THR A 295 -8.44 -30.21 8.36
N GLY A 296 -9.71 -29.97 8.00
CA GLY A 296 -10.84 -30.82 8.38
C GLY A 296 -11.21 -30.72 9.86
N LYS A 297 -10.66 -29.74 10.59
CA LYS A 297 -10.82 -29.58 12.04
C LYS A 297 -11.19 -28.13 12.38
N PRO A 298 -12.16 -27.90 13.28
CA PRO A 298 -12.52 -26.55 13.69
C PRO A 298 -11.41 -25.91 14.52
N VAL A 299 -11.20 -24.61 14.32
CA VAL A 299 -10.28 -23.80 15.13
C VAL A 299 -10.93 -23.51 16.47
N ARG A 300 -10.17 -23.69 17.54
CA ARG A 300 -10.54 -23.33 18.92
C ARG A 300 -9.37 -22.67 19.64
N SER A 301 -8.57 -21.93 18.88
CA SER A 301 -7.46 -21.14 19.37
C SER A 301 -7.77 -19.68 19.10
N LYS A 302 -7.39 -18.78 20.01
CA LYS A 302 -7.39 -17.34 19.72
C LYS A 302 -6.13 -16.90 19.01
N TRP A 303 -5.07 -17.67 19.11
CA TRP A 303 -3.81 -17.36 18.46
C TRP A 303 -2.91 -18.58 18.32
N PHE A 304 -1.99 -18.50 17.37
CA PHE A 304 -0.89 -19.43 17.27
C PHE A 304 0.33 -18.73 16.69
N SER A 305 1.50 -19.28 16.96
CA SER A 305 2.78 -18.78 16.43
C SER A 305 3.64 -19.93 15.89
N ALA A 306 4.44 -19.67 14.86
CA ALA A 306 5.36 -20.65 14.29
C ALA A 306 6.65 -20.00 13.74
N ALA A 307 7.79 -20.65 13.97
CA ALA A 307 9.12 -20.16 13.63
C ALA A 307 10.08 -21.30 13.23
N ASP A 308 11.28 -20.93 12.77
CA ASP A 308 12.42 -21.84 12.60
C ASP A 308 12.13 -23.06 11.72
N PHE A 309 11.48 -22.84 10.58
CA PHE A 309 11.19 -23.91 9.64
C PHE A 309 12.46 -24.41 8.95
N GLU A 310 12.76 -25.68 9.16
CA GLU A 310 13.85 -26.42 8.56
C GLU A 310 13.32 -27.61 7.77
N VAL A 311 13.99 -27.93 6.66
CA VAL A 311 13.63 -29.06 5.80
C VAL A 311 14.83 -30.01 5.71
N GLU A 312 14.63 -31.23 6.17
CA GLU A 312 15.63 -32.31 6.19
C GLU A 312 15.20 -33.43 5.25
N ARG A 313 16.11 -33.93 4.39
CA ARG A 313 15.85 -35.12 3.58
C ARG A 313 16.29 -36.37 4.33
N LEU A 314 15.39 -37.33 4.48
CA LEU A 314 15.65 -38.61 5.13
C LEU A 314 16.35 -39.59 4.20
N GLY A 315 17.28 -40.37 4.74
CA GLY A 315 17.90 -41.51 4.06
C GLY A 315 19.08 -41.17 3.14
N ILE A 316 19.69 -39.99 3.29
CA ILE A 316 21.03 -39.74 2.76
C ILE A 316 22.04 -40.15 3.84
N ASN A 317 22.48 -41.41 3.77
CA ASN A 317 23.77 -41.82 4.32
C ASN A 317 24.80 -41.80 3.19
#